data_AF-A0A7T9LFD6-F1
#
_entry.id   AF-A0A7T9LFD6-F1
#
_cell.length_a   1.000
_cell.length_b   1.000
_cell.length_c   1.000
_cell.angle_alpha   90.00
_cell.angle_beta   90.00
_cell.angle_gamma   90.00
#
_symmetry.space_group_name_H-M   'P 1'
#
loop_
_entity.id
_entity.type
_entity.pdbx_description
1 polymer ?
#
loop_
_entity_poly.entity_id
_entity_poly.type
_entity_poly.pdbx_seq_one_letter_code
_entity_poly.pdbx_strand_id
1 'polypeptide(L)'
;MKKSLFLIFFLFLILSSFSYSNYPTPDYRYYIVKEPMVVKNLQLPVGTRIVYFDTSLFGDSESSRPLREKNIFQIFFPDDEPLIWGGMPVGLIERFFNRDMKGFTVYPELGYKKKKTKSELIEKSEFLKLWFMWTETMHVDIKNENDWSFNPDNMVLGGKADISYIDFDNWKYFQTDYNDITERNMKEHLKKLNEAAKNIK
;
A
#
# COMPACT_ATOMS: atom_id res chain seq x y z
N MET A 1 -15.92 49.51 -18.07
CA MET A 1 -16.77 48.38 -17.65
C MET A 1 -15.89 47.15 -17.42
N LYS A 2 -15.84 46.73 -16.15
CA LYS A 2 -15.05 45.63 -15.59
C LYS A 2 -15.49 44.26 -16.12
N LYS A 3 -14.77 43.62 -17.06
CA LYS A 3 -14.91 42.17 -17.36
C LYS A 3 -13.65 41.61 -18.04
N SER A 4 -12.52 41.49 -17.33
CA SER A 4 -11.38 40.72 -17.86
C SER A 4 -10.39 40.27 -16.76
N LEU A 5 -10.85 40.01 -15.54
CA LEU A 5 -9.97 39.57 -14.45
C LEU A 5 -10.43 38.30 -13.75
N PHE A 6 -11.22 37.46 -14.43
CA PHE A 6 -11.83 36.26 -13.82
C PHE A 6 -11.57 34.95 -14.58
N LEU A 7 -10.53 34.91 -15.43
CA LEU A 7 -10.21 33.73 -16.23
C LEU A 7 -8.80 33.16 -15.97
N ILE A 8 -8.28 33.34 -14.75
CA ILE A 8 -7.03 32.71 -14.28
C ILE A 8 -7.24 32.14 -12.86
N PHE A 9 -8.36 31.44 -12.65
CA PHE A 9 -8.58 30.70 -11.39
C PHE A 9 -9.17 29.30 -11.58
N PHE A 10 -9.24 28.81 -12.83
CA PHE A 10 -9.76 27.47 -13.12
C PHE A 10 -8.86 26.71 -14.11
N LEU A 11 -7.55 26.81 -13.92
CA LEU A 11 -6.57 25.94 -14.59
C LEU A 11 -5.67 25.28 -13.55
N PHE A 12 -6.27 24.70 -12.52
CA PHE A 12 -5.59 23.96 -11.46
C PHE A 12 -6.33 22.66 -11.14
N LEU A 13 -6.85 21.95 -12.14
CA LEU A 13 -7.59 20.70 -11.90
C LEU A 13 -7.44 19.70 -13.04
N ILE A 14 -6.22 19.27 -13.37
CA ILE A 14 -5.95 17.89 -13.80
C ILE A 14 -4.43 17.65 -13.90
N LEU A 15 -3.72 17.84 -12.78
CA LEU A 15 -2.64 16.90 -12.48
C LEU A 15 -3.32 15.86 -11.62
N SER A 16 -3.90 14.84 -12.26
CA SER A 16 -4.52 13.70 -11.57
C SER A 16 -3.46 13.10 -10.67
N SER A 17 -3.40 13.48 -9.39
CA SER A 17 -2.61 12.75 -8.38
C SER A 17 -2.69 11.28 -8.73
N PHE A 18 -1.55 10.59 -8.78
CA PHE A 18 -1.55 9.17 -9.06
C PHE A 18 -2.33 8.51 -7.94
N SER A 19 -3.65 8.43 -8.11
CA SER A 19 -4.59 7.97 -7.13
C SER A 19 -4.83 6.53 -7.46
N TYR A 20 -4.75 5.68 -6.44
CA TYR A 20 -5.22 4.31 -6.55
C TYR A 20 -6.73 4.26 -6.86
N SER A 21 -7.45 5.39 -6.90
CA SER A 21 -8.79 5.49 -7.48
C SER A 21 -8.89 5.00 -8.93
N ASN A 22 -7.78 5.01 -9.70
CA ASN A 22 -7.71 4.53 -11.08
C ASN A 22 -7.12 3.11 -11.20
N TYR A 23 -6.75 2.48 -10.08
CA TYR A 23 -6.31 1.08 -10.08
C TYR A 23 -7.46 0.20 -10.57
N PRO A 24 -7.23 -0.77 -11.48
CA PRO A 24 -8.30 -1.62 -11.98
C PRO A 24 -9.01 -2.34 -10.84
N THR A 25 -10.22 -1.91 -10.52
CA THR A 25 -11.09 -2.61 -9.58
C THR A 25 -11.86 -3.65 -10.36
N PRO A 26 -11.79 -4.94 -10.00
CA PRO A 26 -12.79 -5.89 -10.47
C PRO A 26 -14.18 -5.38 -10.09
N ASP A 27 -15.20 -5.76 -10.86
CA ASP A 27 -16.60 -5.43 -10.56
C ASP A 27 -17.04 -6.16 -9.28
N TYR A 28 -16.74 -5.52 -8.16
CA TYR A 28 -17.01 -5.99 -6.82
C TYR A 28 -17.78 -4.93 -6.05
N ARG A 29 -18.68 -5.42 -5.19
CA ARG A 29 -19.38 -4.59 -4.21
C ARG A 29 -18.36 -3.88 -3.31
N TYR A 30 -18.61 -2.61 -3.04
CA TYR A 30 -17.78 -1.80 -2.17
C TYR A 30 -18.60 -1.05 -1.13
N TYR A 31 -17.94 -0.53 -0.11
CA TYR A 31 -18.52 0.38 0.89
C TYR A 31 -17.61 1.60 1.02
N ILE A 32 -18.20 2.80 1.06
CA ILE A 32 -17.48 4.03 1.39
C ILE A 32 -17.71 4.34 2.86
N VAL A 33 -16.63 4.43 3.63
CA VAL A 33 -16.65 4.78 5.05
C VAL A 33 -17.25 6.18 5.22
N LYS A 34 -18.38 6.27 5.96
CA LYS A 34 -19.11 7.52 6.21
C LYS A 34 -18.76 8.15 7.57
N GLU A 35 -18.25 7.35 8.50
CA GLU A 35 -17.79 7.76 9.82
C GLU A 35 -16.54 6.94 10.17
N PRO A 36 -15.55 7.51 10.89
CA PRO A 36 -14.32 6.79 11.22
C PRO A 36 -14.61 5.46 11.93
N MET A 37 -13.97 4.39 11.47
CA MET A 37 -14.22 3.05 11.98
C MET A 37 -12.96 2.19 12.01
N VAL A 38 -12.96 1.14 12.84
CA VAL A 38 -11.88 0.15 12.87
C VAL A 38 -12.27 -1.07 12.06
N VAL A 39 -11.41 -1.47 11.14
CA VAL A 39 -11.56 -2.67 10.31
C VAL A 39 -10.20 -3.32 10.17
N LYS A 40 -10.08 -4.64 10.34
CA LYS A 40 -8.78 -5.33 10.27
C LYS A 40 -7.70 -4.72 11.18
N ASN A 41 -8.10 -4.18 12.33
CA ASN A 41 -7.24 -3.43 13.25
C ASN A 41 -6.59 -2.17 12.64
N LEU A 42 -7.18 -1.63 11.57
CA LEU A 42 -6.81 -0.37 10.94
C LEU A 42 -7.86 0.69 11.27
N GLN A 43 -7.40 1.90 11.61
CA GLN A 43 -8.28 3.07 11.68
C GLN A 43 -8.57 3.55 10.27
N LEU A 44 -9.82 3.50 9.85
CA LEU A 44 -10.24 3.92 8.52
C LEU A 44 -10.90 5.29 8.59
N PRO A 45 -10.33 6.32 7.93
CA PRO A 45 -10.96 7.63 7.85
C PRO A 45 -12.17 7.62 6.91
N VAL A 46 -12.95 8.70 6.98
CA VAL A 46 -14.07 8.94 6.06
C VAL A 46 -13.56 8.99 4.62
N GLY A 47 -14.33 8.43 3.68
CA GLY A 47 -13.94 8.37 2.27
C GLY A 47 -13.12 7.13 1.91
N THR A 48 -12.62 6.36 2.88
CA THR A 48 -11.99 5.05 2.62
C THR A 48 -12.96 4.14 1.87
N ARG A 49 -12.51 3.54 0.77
CA ARG A 49 -13.29 2.55 -0.01
C ARG A 49 -12.84 1.15 0.36
N ILE A 50 -13.76 0.35 0.89
CA ILE A 50 -13.56 -1.07 1.19
C ILE A 50 -14.20 -1.90 0.09
N VAL A 51 -13.41 -2.68 -0.64
CA VAL A 51 -13.88 -3.58 -1.70
C VAL A 51 -13.94 -5.00 -1.17
N TYR A 52 -15.03 -5.71 -1.45
CA TYR A 52 -15.25 -7.06 -0.95
C TYR A 52 -15.21 -8.09 -2.07
N PHE A 53 -14.47 -9.18 -1.84
CA PHE A 53 -14.56 -10.38 -2.65
C PHE A 53 -15.90 -11.08 -2.34
N ASP A 54 -16.88 -10.89 -3.21
CA ASP A 54 -18.17 -11.58 -3.16
C ASP A 54 -18.32 -12.44 -4.42
N THR A 55 -18.36 -13.77 -4.24
CA THR A 55 -18.56 -14.73 -5.33
C THR A 55 -20.01 -14.77 -5.80
N SER A 56 -20.94 -14.07 -5.12
CA SER A 56 -22.30 -13.85 -5.63
C SER A 56 -22.30 -12.77 -6.72
N LEU A 57 -21.66 -13.14 -7.83
CA LEU A 57 -21.93 -12.76 -9.22
C LEU A 57 -22.45 -11.33 -9.44
N PHE A 58 -21.50 -10.39 -9.58
CA PHE A 58 -21.65 -9.08 -10.24
C PHE A 58 -22.57 -8.07 -9.54
N GLY A 59 -22.07 -6.83 -9.40
CA GLY A 59 -22.80 -5.74 -8.81
C GLY A 59 -21.88 -4.60 -8.38
N ASP A 60 -21.65 -3.67 -9.31
CA ASP A 60 -20.83 -2.44 -9.20
C ASP A 60 -21.45 -1.40 -8.24
N SER A 61 -22.10 -1.85 -7.18
CA SER A 61 -22.90 -0.99 -6.32
C SER A 61 -22.23 -0.75 -4.97
N GLU A 62 -22.31 0.51 -4.54
CA GLU A 62 -22.02 0.88 -3.17
C GLU A 62 -23.04 0.19 -2.25
N SER A 63 -22.54 -0.55 -1.27
CA SER A 63 -23.33 -1.11 -0.18
C SER A 63 -23.73 0.02 0.78
N SER A 64 -24.95 -0.03 1.31
CA SER A 64 -25.41 0.93 2.32
C SER A 64 -24.74 0.76 3.69
N ARG A 65 -24.07 -0.37 3.92
CA ARG A 65 -23.38 -0.72 5.16
C ARG A 65 -22.15 -1.60 4.89
N PRO A 66 -21.14 -1.61 5.77
CA PRO A 66 -19.99 -2.49 5.62
C PRO A 66 -20.42 -3.97 5.64
N LEU A 67 -19.80 -4.77 4.77
CA LEU A 67 -19.98 -6.22 4.76
C LEU A 67 -18.99 -6.89 5.73
N ARG A 68 -19.06 -8.23 5.80
CA ARG A 68 -18.18 -9.03 6.68
C ARG A 68 -16.71 -8.82 6.33
N GLU A 69 -15.89 -8.49 7.32
CA GLU A 69 -14.46 -8.24 7.15
C GLU A 69 -13.68 -9.39 6.50
N LYS A 70 -14.09 -10.64 6.72
CA LYS A 70 -13.46 -11.81 6.09
C LYS A 70 -13.50 -11.80 4.55
N ASN A 71 -14.43 -11.00 3.99
CA ASN A 71 -14.59 -10.85 2.55
C ASN A 71 -13.83 -9.63 2.01
N ILE A 72 -13.16 -8.84 2.84
CA ILE A 72 -12.40 -7.69 2.34
C ILE A 72 -11.29 -8.18 1.41
N PHE A 73 -11.24 -7.55 0.24
CA PHE A 73 -10.25 -7.79 -0.80
C PHE A 73 -9.29 -6.61 -0.90
N GLN A 74 -9.80 -5.38 -1.01
CA GLN A 74 -8.99 -4.18 -1.10
C GLN A 74 -9.50 -3.11 -0.15
N ILE A 75 -8.59 -2.27 0.34
CA ILE A 75 -8.90 -1.05 1.08
C ILE A 75 -8.13 0.08 0.41
N PHE A 76 -8.86 1.02 -0.18
CA PHE A 76 -8.32 2.24 -0.78
C PHE A 76 -8.47 3.39 0.21
N PHE A 77 -7.37 4.03 0.56
CA PHE A 77 -7.34 5.20 1.43
C PHE A 77 -7.48 6.50 0.59
N PRO A 78 -8.10 7.55 1.14
CA PRO A 78 -8.14 8.85 0.48
C PRO A 78 -6.73 9.42 0.23
N ASP A 79 -6.52 10.04 -0.93
CA ASP A 79 -5.23 10.66 -1.30
C ASP A 79 -4.77 11.72 -0.27
N ASP A 80 -5.72 12.43 0.33
CA ASP A 80 -5.49 13.48 1.33
C ASP A 80 -5.34 12.95 2.76
N GLU A 81 -5.73 11.70 3.00
CA GLU A 81 -5.65 11.04 4.31
C GLU A 81 -5.18 9.57 4.15
N PRO A 82 -3.94 9.35 3.67
CA PRO A 82 -3.40 8.01 3.50
C PRO A 82 -3.16 7.33 4.85
N LEU A 83 -3.19 6.00 4.86
CA LEU A 83 -2.81 5.22 6.04
C LEU A 83 -1.30 5.35 6.28
N ILE A 84 -0.88 5.68 7.50
CA ILE A 84 0.53 5.60 7.89
C ILE A 84 0.81 4.19 8.42
N TRP A 85 1.45 3.35 7.60
CA TRP A 85 1.76 1.96 7.90
C TRP A 85 3.28 1.77 8.03
N GLY A 86 3.77 1.54 9.26
CA GLY A 86 5.22 1.46 9.52
C GLY A 86 5.99 2.75 9.19
N GLY A 87 5.31 3.90 9.24
CA GLY A 87 5.85 5.20 8.81
C GLY A 87 5.74 5.49 7.30
N MET A 88 5.24 4.54 6.51
CA MET A 88 4.98 4.70 5.08
C MET A 88 3.55 5.20 4.85
N PRO A 89 3.31 6.29 4.10
CA PRO A 89 1.98 6.61 3.59
C PRO A 89 1.52 5.56 2.58
N VAL A 90 0.32 5.01 2.76
CA VAL A 90 -0.26 3.90 1.99
C VAL A 90 -1.60 4.32 1.41
N GLY A 91 -1.74 4.11 0.10
CA GLY A 91 -2.97 4.41 -0.65
C GLY A 91 -3.85 3.17 -0.86
N LEU A 92 -3.25 1.97 -0.82
CA LEU A 92 -3.97 0.71 -1.04
C LEU A 92 -3.37 -0.44 -0.23
N ILE A 93 -4.24 -1.24 0.39
CA ILE A 93 -3.92 -2.59 0.85
C ILE A 93 -4.78 -3.59 0.09
N GLU A 94 -4.16 -4.59 -0.53
CA GLU A 94 -4.83 -5.62 -1.32
C GLU A 94 -4.50 -7.01 -0.76
N ARG A 95 -5.52 -7.76 -0.34
CA ARG A 95 -5.38 -9.16 0.05
C ARG A 95 -4.87 -9.99 -1.12
N PHE A 96 -4.03 -10.99 -0.84
CA PHE A 96 -3.64 -11.95 -1.86
C PHE A 96 -4.85 -12.64 -2.52
N PHE A 97 -4.81 -12.73 -3.84
CA PHE A 97 -5.87 -13.40 -4.62
C PHE A 97 -5.95 -14.89 -4.29
N ASN A 98 -4.81 -15.55 -4.07
CA ASN A 98 -4.78 -16.91 -3.57
C ASN A 98 -5.23 -16.93 -2.10
N ARG A 99 -6.44 -17.45 -1.86
CA ARG A 99 -7.10 -17.49 -0.55
C ARG A 99 -6.42 -18.43 0.45
N ASP A 100 -5.59 -19.36 -0.02
CA ASP A 100 -4.79 -20.23 0.83
C ASP A 100 -3.62 -19.47 1.48
N MET A 101 -3.19 -18.37 0.85
CA MET A 101 -2.18 -17.48 1.41
C MET A 101 -2.82 -16.50 2.39
N LYS A 102 -2.18 -16.37 3.55
CA LYS A 102 -2.59 -15.42 4.59
C LYS A 102 -1.72 -14.19 4.51
N GLY A 103 -2.23 -13.16 3.86
CA GLY A 103 -1.48 -11.92 3.72
C GLY A 103 -2.10 -10.96 2.73
N PHE A 104 -1.36 -9.89 2.48
CA PHE A 104 -1.75 -8.79 1.63
C PHE A 104 -0.52 -8.08 1.07
N THR A 105 -0.73 -7.30 0.03
CA THR A 105 0.25 -6.37 -0.52
C THR A 105 -0.14 -4.95 -0.10
N VAL A 106 0.87 -4.20 0.34
CA VAL A 106 0.76 -2.78 0.71
C VAL A 106 1.34 -1.93 -0.42
N TYR A 107 0.56 -0.95 -0.86
CA TYR A 107 0.91 -0.05 -1.95
C TYR A 107 1.10 1.37 -1.42
N PRO A 108 2.31 1.94 -1.51
CA PRO A 108 2.58 3.25 -0.94
C PRO A 108 1.94 4.37 -1.78
N GLU A 109 1.44 5.40 -1.09
CA GLU A 109 0.92 6.61 -1.72
C GLU A 109 2.07 7.58 -2.01
N LEU A 110 2.73 7.39 -3.15
CA LEU A 110 3.92 8.17 -3.53
C LEU A 110 3.61 9.33 -4.49
N GLY A 111 2.38 9.40 -5.04
CA GLY A 111 1.94 10.40 -6.01
C GLY A 111 2.94 10.69 -7.15
N TYR A 112 2.83 11.86 -7.78
CA TYR A 112 3.81 12.33 -8.79
C TYR A 112 5.16 12.79 -8.22
N LYS A 113 5.25 12.99 -6.89
CA LYS A 113 6.47 13.45 -6.20
C LYS A 113 7.36 12.28 -5.73
N LYS A 114 7.14 11.09 -6.29
CA LYS A 114 7.78 9.82 -5.94
C LYS A 114 9.26 9.92 -5.52
N LYS A 115 10.10 10.61 -6.30
CA LYS A 115 11.54 10.76 -5.97
C LYS A 115 11.84 11.62 -4.75
N LYS A 116 11.17 12.78 -4.62
CA LYS A 116 11.37 13.68 -3.46
C LYS A 116 10.82 13.04 -2.19
N THR A 117 9.62 12.47 -2.27
CA THR A 117 8.97 11.75 -1.17
C THR A 117 9.82 10.54 -0.74
N LYS A 118 10.36 9.76 -1.69
CA LYS A 118 11.27 8.63 -1.39
C LYS A 118 12.50 9.08 -0.60
N SER A 119 13.19 10.14 -1.03
CA SER A 119 14.38 10.65 -0.31
C SER A 119 14.06 11.10 1.11
N GLU A 120 12.95 11.82 1.31
CA GLU A 120 12.55 12.30 2.64
C GLU A 120 12.14 11.16 3.57
N LEU A 121 11.55 10.08 3.04
CA LEU A 121 11.12 8.92 3.83
C LEU A 121 12.29 7.99 4.19
N ILE A 122 13.25 7.79 3.29
CA ILE A 122 14.43 6.94 3.53
C ILE A 122 15.22 7.42 4.77
N GLU A 123 15.31 8.73 4.98
CA GLU A 123 16.02 9.31 6.13
C GLU A 123 15.27 9.15 7.47
N LYS A 124 13.99 8.74 7.45
CA LYS A 124 13.20 8.62 8.68
C LYS A 124 13.46 7.32 9.44
N SER A 125 13.79 6.23 8.75
CA SER A 125 14.12 4.96 9.40
C SER A 125 14.88 4.01 8.48
N GLU A 126 15.69 3.13 9.10
CA GLU A 126 16.35 2.04 8.37
C GLU A 126 15.31 1.09 7.73
N PHE A 127 14.13 0.94 8.37
CA PHE A 127 13.03 0.17 7.79
C PHE A 127 12.57 0.74 6.44
N LEU A 128 12.28 2.04 6.37
CA LEU A 128 11.82 2.67 5.13
C LEU A 128 12.90 2.64 4.05
N LYS A 129 14.17 2.83 4.44
CA LYS A 129 15.32 2.64 3.56
C LYS A 129 15.37 1.24 2.95
N LEU A 130 15.23 0.20 3.78
CA LEU A 130 15.24 -1.19 3.33
C LEU A 130 14.00 -1.53 2.49
N TRP A 131 12.81 -1.06 2.87
CA TRP A 131 11.61 -1.20 2.03
C TRP A 131 11.87 -0.66 0.64
N PHE A 132 12.33 0.58 0.54
CA PHE A 132 12.60 1.24 -0.72
C PHE A 132 13.73 0.61 -1.53
N MET A 133 14.51 -0.29 -0.95
CA MET A 133 15.51 -1.11 -1.65
C MET A 133 14.95 -2.45 -2.14
N TRP A 134 13.85 -2.92 -1.56
CA TRP A 134 13.11 -4.11 -2.00
C TRP A 134 12.31 -3.78 -3.27
N THR A 135 10.99 -3.93 -3.26
CA THR A 135 10.07 -3.48 -4.32
C THR A 135 9.37 -2.19 -3.92
N GLU A 136 8.75 -1.53 -4.90
CA GLU A 136 7.88 -0.37 -4.66
C GLU A 136 6.69 -0.71 -3.75
N THR A 137 6.18 -1.94 -3.78
CA THR A 137 5.10 -2.42 -2.90
C THR A 137 5.66 -3.36 -1.84
N MET A 138 4.87 -3.71 -0.82
CA MET A 138 5.32 -4.66 0.21
C MET A 138 4.38 -5.84 0.32
N HIS A 139 4.89 -7.04 0.10
CA HIS A 139 4.17 -8.27 0.42
C HIS A 139 4.27 -8.54 1.92
N VAL A 140 3.14 -8.89 2.53
CA VAL A 140 3.01 -9.07 3.98
C VAL A 140 2.29 -10.38 4.23
N ASP A 141 3.01 -11.38 4.73
CA ASP A 141 2.41 -12.61 5.25
C ASP A 141 2.01 -12.38 6.71
N ILE A 142 0.83 -12.87 7.12
CA ILE A 142 0.28 -12.66 8.47
C ILE A 142 -0.15 -13.95 9.17
N LYS A 143 -0.05 -13.97 10.49
CA LYS A 143 -0.55 -15.08 11.33
C LYS A 143 -2.05 -14.96 11.59
N ASN A 144 -2.51 -13.75 11.93
CA ASN A 144 -3.90 -13.40 12.23
C ASN A 144 -4.49 -12.58 11.08
N GLU A 145 -5.46 -13.15 10.36
CA GLU A 145 -6.13 -12.52 9.22
C GLU A 145 -7.00 -11.32 9.59
N ASN A 146 -7.26 -11.08 10.88
CA ASN A 146 -8.04 -9.94 11.37
C ASN A 146 -7.18 -8.73 11.76
N ASP A 147 -5.86 -8.84 11.64
CA ASP A 147 -4.93 -7.76 11.97
C ASP A 147 -4.04 -7.46 10.76
N TRP A 148 -4.37 -6.39 10.04
CA TRP A 148 -3.60 -5.87 8.92
C TRP A 148 -2.77 -4.63 9.31
N SER A 149 -2.76 -4.28 10.60
CA SER A 149 -1.92 -3.21 11.11
C SER A 149 -0.44 -3.54 10.95
N PHE A 150 0.41 -2.51 11.06
CA PHE A 150 1.85 -2.71 11.09
C PHE A 150 2.23 -3.36 12.43
N ASN A 151 2.30 -4.68 12.46
CA ASN A 151 2.54 -5.46 13.65
C ASN A 151 3.60 -6.54 13.39
N PRO A 152 4.88 -6.30 13.74
CA PRO A 152 5.98 -7.25 13.53
C PRO A 152 5.81 -8.61 14.21
N ASP A 153 4.95 -8.73 15.22
CA ASP A 153 4.66 -10.02 15.87
C ASP A 153 3.63 -10.83 15.06
N ASN A 154 2.79 -10.15 14.29
CA ASN A 154 1.77 -10.76 13.44
C ASN A 154 2.23 -10.95 11.98
N MET A 155 3.29 -10.27 11.54
CA MET A 155 3.65 -10.21 10.11
C MET A 155 5.08 -10.66 9.78
N VAL A 156 5.28 -11.04 8.52
CA VAL A 156 6.58 -11.25 7.87
C VAL A 156 6.59 -10.51 6.54
N LEU A 157 7.59 -9.65 6.33
CA LEU A 157 7.68 -8.76 5.18
C LEU A 157 8.50 -9.35 4.03
N GLY A 158 8.08 -9.01 2.81
CA GLY A 158 8.82 -9.20 1.57
C GLY A 158 8.62 -10.55 0.87
N GLY A 159 7.76 -11.43 1.40
CA GLY A 159 7.39 -12.70 0.77
C GLY A 159 8.59 -13.62 0.48
N LYS A 160 8.55 -14.34 -0.64
CA LYS A 160 9.65 -15.22 -1.07
C LYS A 160 10.80 -14.38 -1.64
N ALA A 161 12.02 -14.66 -1.19
CA ALA A 161 13.24 -14.09 -1.74
C ALA A 161 13.38 -14.40 -3.25
N ASP A 162 13.00 -13.45 -4.10
CA ASP A 162 13.04 -13.55 -5.55
C ASP A 162 13.40 -12.19 -6.16
N ILE A 163 14.30 -12.20 -7.15
CA ILE A 163 14.85 -10.98 -7.78
C ILE A 163 13.77 -10.14 -8.47
N SER A 164 12.66 -10.75 -8.86
CA SER A 164 11.49 -10.04 -9.42
C SER A 164 10.85 -9.06 -8.43
N TYR A 165 11.19 -9.16 -7.14
CA TYR A 165 10.76 -8.25 -6.09
C TYR A 165 11.80 -7.18 -5.75
N ILE A 166 12.85 -7.01 -6.56
CA ILE A 166 13.80 -5.91 -6.45
C ILE A 166 13.48 -4.88 -7.53
N ASP A 167 13.23 -3.63 -7.14
CA ASP A 167 13.11 -2.51 -8.08
C ASP A 167 14.46 -2.30 -8.79
N PHE A 168 14.42 -2.28 -10.13
CA PHE A 168 15.59 -2.18 -10.99
C PHE A 168 16.45 -0.97 -10.64
N ASP A 169 15.89 0.14 -10.13
CA ASP A 169 16.69 1.32 -9.73
C ASP A 169 17.47 1.13 -8.42
N ASN A 170 17.10 0.14 -7.60
CA ASN A 170 17.75 -0.16 -6.32
C ASN A 170 18.82 -1.26 -6.43
N TRP A 171 19.02 -1.81 -7.63
CA TRP A 171 20.05 -2.80 -7.95
C TRP A 171 21.44 -2.43 -7.42
N LYS A 172 21.83 -1.15 -7.56
CA LYS A 172 23.12 -0.62 -7.14
C LYS A 172 23.41 -0.80 -5.65
N TYR A 173 22.38 -0.92 -4.83
CA TYR A 173 22.52 -1.10 -3.38
C TYR A 173 22.89 -2.53 -2.99
N PHE A 174 22.60 -3.51 -3.85
CA PHE A 174 23.05 -4.87 -3.66
C PHE A 174 24.52 -5.07 -4.05
N GLN A 175 25.17 -4.06 -4.67
CA GLN A 175 26.61 -4.03 -4.99
C GLN A 175 27.13 -5.30 -5.67
N THR A 176 26.29 -5.99 -6.43
CA THR A 176 26.63 -7.25 -7.11
C THR A 176 26.28 -7.15 -8.59
N ASP A 177 27.03 -7.87 -9.41
CA ASP A 177 26.71 -8.07 -10.83
C ASP A 177 25.28 -8.64 -10.96
N TYR A 178 24.58 -8.40 -12.06
CA TYR A 178 23.18 -8.88 -12.25
C TYR A 178 23.09 -10.41 -12.05
N ASN A 179 24.16 -11.12 -12.39
CA ASN A 179 24.29 -12.57 -12.25
C ASN A 179 24.63 -13.04 -10.83
N ASP A 180 24.84 -12.13 -9.88
CA ASP A 180 25.39 -12.40 -8.54
C ASP A 180 24.49 -11.88 -7.39
N ILE A 181 23.24 -11.46 -7.70
CA ILE A 181 22.18 -11.39 -6.68
C ILE A 181 21.81 -12.82 -6.30
N THR A 182 22.53 -13.33 -5.31
CA THR A 182 22.28 -14.67 -4.79
C THR A 182 21.02 -14.69 -3.93
N GLU A 183 20.36 -15.84 -3.88
CA GLU A 183 19.28 -16.12 -2.91
C GLU A 183 19.68 -15.76 -1.47
N ARG A 184 20.98 -15.89 -1.14
CA ARG A 184 21.54 -15.52 0.16
C ARG A 184 21.44 -14.01 0.43
N ASN A 185 21.79 -13.17 -0.53
CA ASN A 185 21.73 -11.71 -0.38
C ASN A 185 20.29 -11.23 -0.17
N MET A 186 19.35 -11.82 -0.90
CA MET A 186 17.92 -11.52 -0.75
C MET A 186 17.38 -11.96 0.62
N LYS A 187 17.73 -13.18 1.07
CA LYS A 187 17.36 -13.67 2.41
C LYS A 187 17.92 -12.76 3.51
N GLU A 188 19.17 -12.32 3.38
CA GLU A 188 19.79 -11.42 4.34
C GLU A 188 19.13 -10.03 4.33
N HIS A 189 18.76 -9.52 3.15
CA HIS A 189 17.99 -8.28 3.06
C HIS A 189 16.63 -8.40 3.75
N LEU A 190 15.86 -9.46 3.46
CA LEU A 190 14.57 -9.72 4.10
C LEU A 190 14.69 -9.85 5.60
N LYS A 191 15.74 -10.52 6.08
CA LYS A 191 16.05 -10.61 7.51
C LYS A 191 16.24 -9.21 8.11
N LYS A 192 17.11 -8.39 7.51
CA LYS A 192 17.35 -7.00 7.97
C LYS A 192 16.09 -6.15 7.92
N LEU A 193 15.27 -6.29 6.86
CA LEU A 193 14.00 -5.58 6.72
C LEU A 193 13.05 -5.92 7.87
N ASN A 194 12.88 -7.21 8.16
CA ASN A 194 12.02 -7.68 9.25
C ASN A 194 12.59 -7.33 10.64
N GLU A 195 13.91 -7.32 10.82
CA GLU A 195 14.56 -6.84 12.04
C GLU A 195 14.36 -5.33 12.22
N ALA A 196 14.50 -4.54 11.15
CA ALA A 196 14.27 -3.10 11.19
C ALA A 196 12.81 -2.76 11.49
N ALA A 197 11.86 -3.55 10.95
CA ALA A 197 10.43 -3.38 11.22
C ALA A 197 10.10 -3.50 12.71
N LYS A 198 10.77 -4.40 13.46
CA LYS A 198 10.60 -4.55 14.92
C LYS A 198 11.06 -3.33 15.72
N ASN A 199 11.88 -2.47 15.12
CA ASN A 199 12.41 -1.27 15.78
C ASN A 199 11.60 -0.01 15.47
N ILE A 200 10.55 -0.11 14.65
CA ILE A 200 9.61 0.98 14.42
C ILE A 200 8.70 1.11 15.64
N LYS A 201 8.71 2.30 16.25
CA LYS A 201 7.95 2.64 17.45
C LYS A 201 6.59 3.24 17.09
#